data_AF-A0A6N4SXN8-F1
#
_entry.id   AF-A0A6N4SXN8-F1
#
_cell.length_a   1.000
_cell.length_b   1.000
_cell.length_c   1.000
_cell.angle_alpha   90.00
_cell.angle_beta   90.00
_cell.angle_gamma   90.00
#
_symmetry.space_group_name_H-M   'P 1'
#
loop_
_entity.id
_entity.type
_entity.pdbx_description
1 polymer ?
#
loop_
_entity_poly.entity_id
_entity_poly.type
_entity_poly.pdbx_seq_one_letter_code
_entity_poly.pdbx_strand_id
1 'polypeptide(L)'
;MKLPKPLIAASFLFAMAGFAMAETIVVNPYGKYLEGEDVEVEMAQFAGRNPDGLYDILLKMKGAAAFNAGIDGKTIKYRAVHGGSGVDYQLNGKTRMSLRQNSGGSASTYQVFLDGRTISINEVKTKSQEVRPLHLLTASTEATK
;
A
#
# COMPACT_ATOMS: atom_id res chain seq x y z
N MET A 1 -69.67 11.17 28.70
CA MET A 1 -69.36 9.88 28.03
C MET A 1 -69.21 10.13 26.54
N LYS A 2 -67.98 10.04 26.00
CA LYS A 2 -67.61 9.80 24.58
C LYS A 2 -66.09 9.96 24.46
N LEU A 3 -65.35 8.85 24.40
CA LEU A 3 -63.93 8.81 24.04
C LEU A 3 -63.77 9.00 22.53
N PRO A 4 -62.79 9.79 22.05
CA PRO A 4 -62.21 9.62 20.73
C PRO A 4 -60.96 8.72 20.78
N LYS A 5 -60.87 7.88 19.75
CA LYS A 5 -59.94 6.76 19.52
C LYS A 5 -58.46 7.19 19.43
N PRO A 6 -57.50 6.34 19.82
CA PRO A 6 -56.08 6.61 19.66
C PRO A 6 -55.64 6.43 18.20
N LEU A 7 -55.05 7.48 17.63
CA LEU A 7 -54.35 7.44 16.34
C LEU A 7 -52.93 6.89 16.61
N ILE A 8 -52.70 5.62 16.32
CA ILE A 8 -51.36 5.01 16.37
C ILE A 8 -50.59 5.51 15.14
N ALA A 9 -49.77 6.54 15.32
CA ALA A 9 -48.76 6.92 14.35
C ALA A 9 -47.56 5.97 14.52
N ALA A 10 -47.54 4.89 13.74
CA ALA A 10 -46.36 4.04 13.60
C ALA A 10 -45.33 4.78 12.72
N SER A 11 -44.42 5.51 13.36
CA SER A 11 -43.23 6.03 12.68
C SER A 11 -42.32 4.86 12.33
N PHE A 12 -42.39 4.39 11.08
CA PHE A 12 -41.41 3.47 10.52
C PHE A 12 -40.05 4.16 10.49
N LEU A 13 -39.20 3.80 11.45
CA LEU A 13 -37.79 4.13 11.45
C LEU A 13 -37.14 3.35 10.30
N PHE A 14 -37.00 3.97 9.13
CA PHE A 14 -36.25 3.39 8.02
C PHE A 14 -34.76 3.55 8.35
N ALA A 15 -34.23 2.64 9.15
CA ALA A 15 -32.79 2.49 9.33
C ALA A 15 -32.21 2.03 8.00
N MET A 16 -31.69 2.97 7.20
CA MET A 16 -30.85 2.67 6.06
C MET A 16 -29.58 2.00 6.58
N ALA A 17 -29.61 0.68 6.69
CA ALA A 17 -28.41 -0.13 6.79
C ALA A 17 -27.70 -0.02 5.43
N GLY A 18 -26.85 0.98 5.29
CA GLY A 18 -25.87 1.03 4.22
C GLY A 18 -24.94 -0.17 4.40
N PHE A 19 -25.19 -1.25 3.66
CA PHE A 19 -24.20 -2.28 3.45
C PHE A 19 -23.05 -1.62 2.68
N ALA A 20 -22.04 -1.18 3.41
CA ALA A 20 -20.74 -0.87 2.84
C ALA A 20 -20.27 -2.17 2.18
N MET A 21 -20.43 -2.26 0.86
CA MET A 21 -19.75 -3.26 0.04
C MET A 21 -18.28 -3.15 0.43
N ALA A 22 -17.73 -4.21 1.04
CA ALA A 22 -16.32 -4.28 1.35
C ALA A 22 -15.57 -4.03 0.04
N GLU A 23 -14.92 -2.89 -0.07
CA GLU A 23 -14.24 -2.46 -1.27
C GLU A 23 -13.18 -3.53 -1.57
N THR A 24 -13.38 -4.30 -2.65
CA THR A 24 -12.45 -5.37 -3.01
C THR A 24 -11.09 -4.74 -3.23
N ILE A 25 -10.16 -5.02 -2.34
CA ILE A 25 -8.79 -4.51 -2.44
C ILE A 25 -8.12 -5.23 -3.61
N VAL A 26 -7.88 -4.51 -4.70
CA VAL A 26 -7.25 -5.04 -5.91
C VAL A 26 -5.84 -4.46 -6.06
N VAL A 27 -4.89 -5.30 -6.47
CA VAL A 27 -3.52 -4.91 -6.83
C VAL A 27 -3.30 -5.06 -8.34
N ASN A 28 -2.45 -4.21 -8.90
CA ASN A 28 -2.01 -4.30 -10.30
C ASN A 28 -1.31 -5.65 -10.52
N PRO A 29 -1.63 -6.39 -11.60
CA PRO A 29 -0.98 -7.66 -11.92
C PRO A 29 0.52 -7.56 -12.21
N TYR A 30 1.02 -6.36 -12.51
CA TYR A 30 2.43 -6.11 -12.78
C TYR A 30 3.16 -5.62 -11.54
N GLY A 31 4.04 -6.46 -11.00
CA GLY A 31 4.94 -6.09 -9.92
C GLY A 31 6.29 -5.56 -10.43
N LYS A 32 7.06 -4.96 -9.54
CA LYS A 32 8.46 -4.62 -9.77
C LYS A 32 9.34 -5.37 -8.80
N TYR A 33 10.50 -5.77 -9.27
CA TYR A 33 11.56 -6.29 -8.44
C TYR A 33 12.74 -5.33 -8.50
N LEU A 34 13.19 -4.89 -7.32
CA LEU A 34 14.25 -3.91 -7.15
C LEU A 34 15.35 -4.52 -6.26
N GLU A 35 16.61 -4.20 -6.54
CA GLU A 35 17.74 -4.66 -5.73
C GLU A 35 18.70 -3.51 -5.40
N GLY A 36 19.32 -3.58 -4.23
CA GLY A 36 20.45 -2.73 -3.84
C GLY A 36 21.42 -3.50 -2.95
N GLU A 37 22.35 -2.77 -2.35
CA GLU A 37 23.37 -3.32 -1.45
C GLU A 37 22.70 -3.99 -0.23
N ASP A 38 22.65 -5.32 -0.27
CA ASP A 38 22.07 -6.24 0.74
C ASP A 38 20.56 -6.10 0.99
N VAL A 39 19.82 -5.64 -0.01
CA VAL A 39 18.35 -5.60 0.03
C VAL A 39 17.72 -5.94 -1.31
N GLU A 40 16.72 -6.81 -1.27
CA GLU A 40 15.82 -7.12 -2.38
C GLU A 40 14.41 -6.61 -2.05
N VAL A 41 13.70 -6.09 -3.03
CA VAL A 41 12.37 -5.52 -2.84
C VAL A 41 11.43 -6.00 -3.94
N GLU A 42 10.38 -6.73 -3.55
CA GLU A 42 9.21 -6.98 -4.40
C GLU A 42 8.17 -5.90 -4.12
N MET A 43 7.67 -5.24 -5.17
CA MET A 43 6.69 -4.17 -5.08
C MET A 43 5.46 -4.50 -5.93
N ALA A 44 4.27 -4.24 -5.38
CA ALA A 44 3.01 -4.25 -6.11
C ALA A 44 2.22 -2.97 -5.81
N GLN A 45 1.61 -2.39 -6.83
CA GLN A 45 0.79 -1.19 -6.70
C GLN A 45 -0.68 -1.56 -6.50
N PHE A 46 -1.40 -0.87 -5.63
CA PHE A 46 -2.86 -1.03 -5.55
C PHE A 46 -3.53 -0.43 -6.81
N ALA A 47 -4.63 -1.02 -7.26
CA ALA A 47 -5.36 -0.53 -8.44
C ALA A 47 -6.14 0.76 -8.14
N GLY A 48 -6.58 0.94 -6.89
CA GLY A 48 -7.25 2.15 -6.43
C GLY A 48 -6.27 3.24 -6.02
N ARG A 49 -6.65 4.50 -6.28
CA ARG A 49 -5.93 5.67 -5.77
C ARG A 49 -6.36 5.97 -4.34
N ASN A 50 -5.42 6.43 -3.52
CA ASN A 50 -5.68 6.93 -2.19
C ASN A 50 -6.26 8.37 -2.25
N PRO A 51 -6.68 8.97 -1.11
CA PRO A 51 -7.25 10.31 -1.07
C PRO A 51 -6.35 11.42 -1.66
N ASP A 52 -5.04 11.19 -1.71
CA ASP A 52 -4.05 12.13 -2.26
C ASP A 52 -3.87 11.97 -3.79
N GLY A 53 -4.67 11.11 -4.42
CA GLY A 53 -4.63 10.82 -5.86
C GLY A 53 -3.47 9.92 -6.30
N LEU A 54 -2.74 9.34 -5.34
CA LEU A 54 -1.58 8.47 -5.56
C LEU A 54 -1.95 7.00 -5.36
N TYR A 55 -1.09 6.09 -5.81
CA TYR A 55 -1.31 4.67 -5.59
C TYR A 55 -0.47 4.17 -4.42
N ASP A 56 -1.13 3.68 -3.38
CA ASP A 56 -0.47 2.92 -2.33
C ASP A 56 0.24 1.69 -2.93
N ILE A 57 1.17 1.12 -2.17
CA ILE A 57 1.92 -0.07 -2.60
C ILE A 57 2.02 -1.12 -1.49
N LEU A 58 2.22 -2.37 -1.91
CA LEU A 58 2.75 -3.44 -1.08
C LEU A 58 4.24 -3.56 -1.35
N LEU A 59 5.03 -3.63 -0.28
CA LEU A 59 6.44 -3.98 -0.37
C LEU A 59 6.71 -5.22 0.44
N LYS A 60 7.50 -6.12 -0.13
CA LYS A 60 8.19 -7.20 0.59
C LYS A 60 9.68 -6.97 0.43
N MET A 61 10.35 -6.69 1.54
CA MET A 61 11.79 -6.46 1.56
C MET A 61 12.49 -7.68 2.15
N LYS A 62 13.59 -8.09 1.53
CA LYS A 62 14.44 -9.20 2.00
C LYS A 62 15.90 -8.80 2.06
N GLY A 63 16.68 -9.50 2.87
CA GLY A 63 18.14 -9.35 2.95
C GLY A 63 18.61 -8.78 4.28
N ALA A 64 19.92 -8.64 4.44
CA ALA A 64 20.53 -8.28 5.74
C ALA A 64 20.02 -6.92 6.25
N ALA A 65 19.85 -5.93 5.37
CA ALA A 65 19.32 -4.63 5.76
C ALA A 65 17.85 -4.70 6.23
N ALA A 66 17.03 -5.53 5.59
CA ALA A 66 15.63 -5.75 5.99
C ALA A 66 15.53 -6.55 7.30
N PHE A 67 16.45 -7.49 7.52
CA PHE A 67 16.55 -8.29 8.75
C PHE A 67 16.89 -7.42 9.95
N ASN A 68 17.92 -6.58 9.83
CA ASN A 68 18.31 -5.63 10.88
C ASN A 68 17.17 -4.64 11.20
N ALA A 69 16.39 -4.27 10.20
CA ALA A 69 15.21 -3.42 10.38
C ALA A 69 13.95 -4.16 10.92
N GLY A 70 14.01 -5.49 11.12
CA GLY A 70 12.92 -6.30 11.66
C GLY A 70 11.73 -6.55 10.72
N ILE A 71 11.93 -6.33 9.41
CA ILE A 71 10.87 -6.43 8.38
C ILE A 71 11.16 -7.46 7.29
N ASP A 72 12.26 -8.21 7.41
CA ASP A 72 12.67 -9.23 6.44
C ASP A 72 11.54 -10.22 6.13
N GLY A 73 11.27 -10.39 4.84
CA GLY A 73 10.25 -11.29 4.31
C GLY A 73 8.80 -10.86 4.54
N LYS A 74 8.54 -9.81 5.34
CA LYS A 74 7.19 -9.34 5.62
C LYS A 74 6.66 -8.53 4.43
N THR A 75 5.42 -8.81 4.04
CA THR A 75 4.70 -7.98 3.08
C THR A 75 3.85 -6.96 3.81
N ILE A 76 4.11 -5.68 3.55
CA ILE A 76 3.50 -4.57 4.30
C ILE A 76 2.92 -3.57 3.29
N LYS A 77 1.75 -3.01 3.61
CA LYS A 77 1.16 -1.88 2.88
C LYS A 77 1.83 -0.57 3.29
N TYR A 78 2.24 0.22 2.30
CA TYR A 78 2.79 1.56 2.47
C TYR A 78 1.86 2.58 1.82
N ARG A 79 1.61 3.69 2.53
CA ARG A 79 0.83 4.82 2.01
C ARG A 79 1.70 5.66 1.09
N ALA A 80 1.22 5.95 -0.10
CA ALA A 80 1.87 6.89 -0.99
C ALA A 80 1.51 8.34 -0.63
N VAL A 81 2.51 9.20 -0.53
CA VAL A 81 2.35 10.65 -0.35
C VAL A 81 3.27 11.41 -1.31
N HIS A 82 2.93 12.66 -1.61
CA HIS A 82 3.77 13.51 -2.46
C HIS A 82 5.10 13.81 -1.77
N GLY A 83 6.22 13.65 -2.48
CA GLY A 83 7.56 13.83 -1.94
C GLY A 83 8.52 14.41 -2.97
N GLY A 84 8.87 15.70 -2.84
CA GLY A 84 9.76 16.38 -3.78
C GLY A 84 9.30 16.26 -5.23
N SER A 85 10.16 15.73 -6.11
CA SER A 85 9.84 15.47 -7.53
C SER A 85 9.12 14.13 -7.77
N GLY A 86 8.68 13.43 -6.74
CA GLY A 86 8.05 12.12 -6.87
C GLY A 86 7.20 11.72 -5.67
N VAL A 87 7.36 10.47 -5.23
CA VAL A 87 6.47 9.83 -4.24
C VAL A 87 7.29 9.30 -3.07
N ASP A 88 6.78 9.51 -1.87
CA ASP A 88 7.25 8.84 -0.65
C ASP A 88 6.25 7.77 -0.24
N TYR A 89 6.78 6.60 0.11
CA TYR A 89 6.02 5.48 0.62
C TYR A 89 6.26 5.36 2.12
N GLN A 90 5.20 5.64 2.88
CA GLN A 90 5.24 5.76 4.33
C GLN A 90 4.65 4.55 5.03
N LEU A 91 5.27 4.17 6.14
CA LEU A 91 4.76 3.23 7.12
C LEU A 91 4.72 3.93 8.48
N ASN A 92 3.54 4.02 9.09
CA ASN A 92 3.34 4.69 10.38
C ASN A 92 3.90 6.12 10.42
N GLY A 93 3.66 6.90 9.35
CA GLY A 93 4.11 8.28 9.23
C GLY A 93 5.61 8.47 8.95
N LYS A 94 6.38 7.38 8.80
CA LYS A 94 7.80 7.43 8.44
C LYS A 94 8.01 6.99 7.00
N THR A 95 8.76 7.78 6.23
CA THR A 95 9.18 7.39 4.88
C THR A 95 10.12 6.19 4.96
N ARG A 96 9.76 5.10 4.26
CA ARG A 96 10.55 3.86 4.18
C ARG A 96 11.07 3.58 2.79
N MET A 97 10.48 4.20 1.79
CA MET A 97 10.96 4.19 0.43
C MET A 97 10.59 5.50 -0.26
N SER A 98 11.45 5.98 -1.15
CA SER A 98 11.18 7.13 -2.01
C SER A 98 11.44 6.78 -3.47
N LEU A 99 10.58 7.30 -4.32
CA LEU A 99 10.75 7.32 -5.77
C LEU A 99 10.91 8.78 -6.20
N ARG A 100 12.00 9.09 -6.92
CA ARG A 100 12.25 10.41 -7.49
C ARG A 100 12.40 10.32 -9.00
N GLN A 101 11.83 11.31 -9.69
CA GLN A 101 12.06 11.51 -11.11
C GLN A 101 13.24 12.45 -11.27
N ASN A 102 14.23 12.05 -12.08
CA ASN A 102 15.37 12.91 -12.39
C ASN A 102 15.00 13.94 -13.47
N SER A 103 15.43 15.20 -13.30
CA SER A 103 15.09 16.33 -14.19
C SER A 103 15.62 16.26 -15.63
N GLY A 104 16.24 15.15 -16.05
CA GLY A 104 16.84 14.96 -17.38
C GLY A 104 16.15 13.91 -18.27
N GLY A 105 15.05 13.30 -17.82
CA GLY A 105 14.28 12.34 -18.62
C GLY A 105 14.54 10.87 -18.28
N SER A 106 13.45 10.14 -18.08
CA SER A 106 13.32 8.67 -18.02
C SER A 106 13.93 7.93 -16.82
N ALA A 107 14.97 8.42 -16.16
CA ALA A 107 15.58 7.74 -15.03
C ALA A 107 14.81 8.02 -13.72
N SER A 108 14.24 6.97 -13.15
CA SER A 108 13.67 6.98 -11.80
C SER A 108 14.71 6.48 -10.80
N THR A 109 14.89 7.19 -9.70
CA THR A 109 15.74 6.76 -8.59
C THR A 109 14.87 6.24 -7.46
N TYR A 110 15.12 4.99 -7.04
CA TYR A 110 14.48 4.39 -5.89
C TYR A 110 15.47 4.32 -4.72
N GLN A 111 15.01 4.69 -3.54
CA GLN A 111 15.78 4.57 -2.31
C GLN A 111 14.91 3.95 -1.22
N VAL A 112 15.48 3.09 -0.38
CA VAL A 112 14.85 2.58 0.84
C VAL A 112 15.58 3.06 2.07
N PHE A 113 14.82 3.28 3.15
CA PHE A 113 15.30 3.81 4.42
C PHE A 113 15.14 2.74 5.50
N LEU A 114 16.19 1.97 5.73
CA LEU A 114 16.22 0.81 6.62
C LEU A 114 17.32 0.97 7.65
N ASP A 115 16.97 0.81 8.92
CA ASP A 115 17.94 0.84 10.03
C ASP A 115 18.88 2.07 10.02
N GLY A 116 18.31 3.26 9.76
CA GLY A 116 19.08 4.51 9.67
C GLY A 116 19.93 4.66 8.41
N ARG A 117 19.98 3.64 7.53
CA ARG A 117 20.68 3.67 6.25
C ARG A 117 19.76 4.11 5.13
N THR A 118 20.33 4.81 4.16
CA THR A 118 19.69 5.07 2.86
C THR A 118 20.35 4.15 1.84
N ILE A 119 19.57 3.28 1.20
CA ILE A 119 20.08 2.31 0.22
C ILE A 119 19.42 2.60 -1.12
N SER A 120 20.23 2.88 -2.12
CA SER A 120 19.76 3.01 -3.50
C SER A 120 19.43 1.62 -4.05
N ILE A 121 18.24 1.49 -4.64
CA ILE A 121 17.79 0.24 -5.28
C ILE A 121 17.43 0.51 -6.74
N ASN A 122 17.62 -0.49 -7.60
CA ASN A 122 17.38 -0.39 -9.02
C ASN A 122 16.47 -1.53 -9.49
N GLU A 123 15.63 -1.24 -10.49
CA GLU A 123 14.75 -2.26 -11.05
C GLU A 123 15.51 -3.30 -11.86
N VAL A 124 15.32 -4.57 -11.48
CA VAL A 124 15.79 -5.72 -12.25
C VAL A 124 14.62 -6.20 -13.12
N LYS A 125 14.58 -5.71 -14.36
CA LYS A 125 13.44 -5.92 -15.28
C LYS A 125 13.14 -7.40 -15.54
N THR A 126 14.17 -8.25 -15.60
CA THR A 126 14.02 -9.69 -15.83
C THR A 126 13.26 -10.36 -14.68
N LYS A 127 13.66 -10.09 -13.43
CA LYS A 127 13.01 -10.61 -12.21
C LYS A 127 11.63 -9.98 -11.96
N SER A 128 11.37 -8.77 -12.47
CA SER A 128 10.07 -8.11 -12.29
C SER A 128 8.90 -8.90 -12.89
N GLN A 129 9.15 -9.72 -13.93
CA GLN A 129 8.14 -10.62 -14.52
C GLN A 129 7.76 -11.81 -13.61
N GLU A 130 8.59 -12.08 -12.60
CA GLU A 130 8.40 -13.19 -11.67
C GLU A 130 7.62 -12.76 -10.42
N VAL A 131 7.52 -11.46 -10.15
CA VAL A 131 6.75 -10.94 -9.02
C VAL A 131 5.29 -11.37 -9.17
N ARG A 132 4.71 -11.81 -8.06
CA ARG A 132 3.30 -12.24 -8.00
C ARG A 132 2.51 -11.31 -7.08
N PRO A 133 2.01 -10.16 -7.58
CA PRO A 133 1.29 -9.17 -6.76
C PRO A 133 0.15 -9.73 -5.91
N LEU A 134 -0.60 -10.71 -6.41
CA LEU A 134 -1.67 -11.36 -5.64
C LEU A 134 -1.14 -12.08 -4.39
N HIS A 135 0.03 -12.72 -4.47
CA HIS A 135 0.64 -13.39 -3.31
C HIS A 135 1.09 -12.37 -2.26
N LEU A 136 1.58 -11.21 -2.71
CA LEU A 136 1.92 -10.10 -1.81
C LEU A 136 0.68 -9.59 -1.07
N LEU A 137 -0.46 -9.46 -1.76
CA LEU A 137 -1.70 -9.01 -1.13
C LEU A 137 -2.17 -9.96 -0.04
N THR A 138 -2.24 -11.26 -0.34
CA THR A 138 -2.65 -12.29 0.63
C THR A 138 -1.74 -12.30 1.85
N ALA A 139 -0.42 -12.29 1.66
CA ALA A 139 0.55 -12.26 2.75
C ALA A 139 0.39 -11.02 3.66
N SER A 140 0.10 -9.84 3.09
CA SER A 140 -0.15 -8.63 3.87
C SER A 140 -1.40 -8.72 4.74
N THR A 141 -2.46 -9.36 4.23
CA THR A 141 -3.72 -9.51 4.97
C THR A 141 -3.61 -10.50 6.13
N GLU A 142 -2.78 -11.53 6.02
CA GLU A 142 -2.51 -12.48 7.10
C GLU A 142 -1.73 -11.84 8.25
N ALA A 143 -0.80 -10.93 7.95
CA ALA A 143 -0.04 -10.20 8.97
C ALA A 143 -0.88 -9.22 9.83
N THR A 144 -2.15 -9.00 9.47
CA THR A 144 -3.06 -8.07 10.18
C THR A 144 -4.09 -8.80 11.06
N LYS A 145 -4.15 -10.14 11.01
CA LYS A 145 -5.00 -10.96 11.88
C LYS A 145 -4.27 -11.33 13.16
#